data_AF-A0A7X8IEB3-F1
#
_entry.id   AF-A0A7X8IEB3-F1
#
_cell.length_a   1.000
_cell.length_b   1.000
_cell.length_c   1.000
_cell.angle_alpha   90.00
_cell.angle_beta   90.00
_cell.angle_gamma   90.00
#
_symmetry.space_group_name_H-M   'P 1'
#
loop_
_entity.id
_entity.type
_entity.pdbx_description
1 polymer ?
#
loop_
_entity_poly.entity_id
_entity_poly.type
_entity_poly.pdbx_seq_one_letter_code
_entity_poly.pdbx_strand_id
1 'polypeptide(L)'
;MLKNMKLGTKLMLAFMSIAAITLILGVVGYYGAIQSGNSINEIGAVRLPSVDSMLKIEKEAENIRASLRTLTIAGLSREDHERQYQNIEQAREDYQQAWKIYESLPQTQKEAEYWNQFVKAWDAWRVENNKAFELSRQFDQIG
;
A
#
# COMPACT_ATOMS: atom_id res chain seq x y z
N MET A 1 -23.24 -10.08 -57.73
CA MET A 1 -22.01 -9.38 -58.15
C MET A 1 -20.76 -10.27 -58.20
N LEU A 2 -20.51 -11.14 -57.22
CA LEU A 2 -19.30 -11.99 -57.16
C LEU A 2 -19.12 -13.01 -58.31
N LYS A 3 -20.22 -13.44 -58.97
CA LYS A 3 -20.15 -14.44 -60.06
C LYS A 3 -19.46 -13.94 -61.34
N ASN A 4 -19.46 -12.62 -61.60
CA ASN A 4 -18.94 -12.03 -62.85
C ASN A 4 -17.57 -11.35 -62.69
N MET A 5 -16.90 -11.53 -61.54
CA MET A 5 -15.60 -10.91 -61.27
C MET A 5 -14.45 -11.77 -61.79
N LYS A 6 -13.42 -11.11 -62.35
CA LYS A 6 -12.16 -11.75 -62.77
C LYS A 6 -11.49 -12.42 -61.57
N LEU A 7 -10.80 -13.55 -61.80
CA LEU A 7 -10.17 -14.36 -60.75
C LEU A 7 -9.20 -13.55 -59.87
N GLY A 8 -8.38 -12.67 -60.49
CA GLY A 8 -7.46 -11.79 -59.77
C GLY A 8 -8.16 -10.84 -58.78
N THR A 9 -9.34 -10.33 -59.13
CA THR A 9 -10.12 -9.45 -58.24
C THR A 9 -10.69 -10.22 -57.05
N LYS A 10 -11.08 -11.48 -57.23
CA LYS A 10 -11.55 -12.35 -56.13
C LYS A 10 -10.42 -12.65 -55.13
N LEU A 11 -9.23 -12.98 -55.64
CA LEU A 11 -8.03 -13.21 -54.82
C LEU A 11 -7.64 -11.95 -54.04
N MET A 12 -7.59 -10.79 -54.70
CA MET A 12 -7.26 -9.52 -54.05
C MET A 12 -8.24 -9.16 -52.93
N LEU A 13 -9.55 -9.37 -53.15
CA LEU A 13 -10.56 -9.10 -52.13
C LEU A 13 -10.35 -10.00 -50.89
N ALA A 14 -10.06 -11.29 -51.11
CA ALA A 14 -9.78 -12.24 -50.03
C ALA A 14 -8.51 -11.85 -49.25
N PHE A 15 -7.41 -11.53 -49.94
CA PHE A 15 -6.18 -11.08 -49.29
C PHE A 15 -6.36 -9.77 -48.53
N MET A 16 -7.09 -8.80 -49.09
CA MET A 16 -7.42 -7.55 -48.39
C MET A 16 -8.26 -7.80 -47.14
N SER A 17 -9.19 -8.75 -47.20
CA SER A 17 -10.02 -9.12 -46.05
C SER A 17 -9.18 -9.74 -44.95
N ILE A 18 -8.27 -10.64 -45.29
CA ILE A 18 -7.32 -11.25 -44.33
C ILE A 18 -6.41 -10.16 -43.74
N ALA A 19 -5.82 -9.30 -44.57
CA ALA A 19 -4.97 -8.21 -44.12
C ALA A 19 -5.70 -7.26 -43.16
N ALA A 20 -6.96 -6.93 -43.43
CA ALA A 20 -7.78 -6.10 -42.56
C ALA A 20 -8.05 -6.78 -41.20
N ILE A 21 -8.38 -8.07 -41.20
CA ILE A 21 -8.57 -8.84 -39.96
C ILE A 21 -7.27 -8.87 -39.15
N THR A 22 -6.14 -9.16 -39.79
CA THR A 22 -4.83 -9.17 -39.14
C THR A 22 -4.46 -7.81 -38.57
N LEU A 23 -4.75 -6.72 -39.29
CA LEU A 23 -4.54 -5.36 -38.80
C LEU A 23 -5.38 -5.07 -37.55
N ILE A 24 -6.67 -5.43 -37.55
CA ILE A 24 -7.55 -5.26 -36.39
C ILE A 24 -7.01 -6.03 -35.18
N LEU A 25 -6.59 -7.29 -35.37
CA LEU A 25 -5.98 -8.09 -34.30
C LEU A 25 -4.71 -7.44 -33.76
N GLY A 26 -3.86 -6.88 -34.63
CA GLY A 26 -2.67 -6.14 -34.23
C GLY A 26 -2.99 -4.91 -33.39
N VAL A 27 -3.99 -4.12 -33.80
CA VAL A 27 -4.45 -2.92 -33.05
C VAL A 27 -5.02 -3.32 -31.68
N VAL A 28 -5.89 -4.33 -31.63
CA VAL A 28 -6.48 -4.81 -30.38
C VAL A 28 -5.41 -5.36 -29.44
N GLY A 29 -4.47 -6.16 -29.95
CA GLY A 29 -3.36 -6.69 -29.18
C GLY A 29 -2.46 -5.60 -28.60
N TYR A 30 -2.12 -4.59 -29.40
CA TYR A 30 -1.32 -3.45 -28.95
C TYR A 30 -2.03 -2.62 -27.88
N TYR A 31 -3.31 -2.30 -28.08
CA TYR A 31 -4.11 -1.57 -27.09
C TYR A 31 -4.24 -2.35 -25.78
N GLY A 32 -4.51 -3.67 -25.86
CA GLY A 32 -4.58 -4.55 -24.69
C GLY A 32 -3.26 -4.61 -23.93
N ALA A 33 -2.12 -4.63 -24.63
CA ALA A 33 -0.80 -4.63 -24.02
C ALA A 33 -0.51 -3.32 -23.27
N ILE A 34 -0.84 -2.16 -23.87
CA ILE A 34 -0.68 -0.85 -23.19
C ILE A 34 -1.55 -0.77 -21.95
N GLN A 35 -2.84 -1.12 -22.06
CA GLN A 35 -3.77 -1.05 -20.94
C GLN A 35 -3.33 -1.97 -19.79
N SER A 36 -2.82 -3.16 -20.13
CA SER A 36 -2.27 -4.10 -19.15
C SER A 36 -1.01 -3.54 -18.50
N GLY A 37 -0.10 -2.94 -19.29
CA GLY A 37 1.11 -2.29 -18.76
C GLY A 37 0.78 -1.18 -17.76
N ASN A 38 -0.19 -0.33 -18.07
CA ASN A 38 -0.65 0.72 -17.15
C ASN A 38 -1.22 0.14 -15.85
N SER A 39 -2.02 -0.93 -15.96
CA SER A 39 -2.63 -1.60 -14.80
C SER A 39 -1.56 -2.28 -13.92
N ILE A 40 -0.56 -2.91 -14.54
CA ILE A 40 0.57 -3.52 -13.83
C ILE A 40 1.39 -2.44 -13.12
N ASN A 41 1.63 -1.30 -13.77
CA ASN A 41 2.36 -0.19 -13.15
C ASN A 41 1.59 0.38 -11.95
N GLU A 42 0.28 0.59 -12.09
CA GLU A 42 -0.58 1.03 -10.99
C GLU A 42 -0.51 0.07 -9.80
N ILE A 43 -0.61 -1.23 -10.04
CA ILE A 43 -0.51 -2.24 -8.98
C ILE A 43 0.90 -2.24 -8.36
N GLY A 44 1.94 -2.30 -9.18
CA GLY A 44 3.31 -2.52 -8.76
C GLY A 44 3.95 -1.31 -8.09
N ALA A 45 3.73 -0.12 -8.63
CA ALA A 45 4.39 1.10 -8.20
C ALA A 45 3.56 1.94 -7.22
N VAL A 46 2.23 1.74 -7.18
CA VAL A 46 1.33 2.53 -6.32
C VAL A 46 0.65 1.65 -5.28
N ARG A 47 -0.11 0.63 -5.69
CA ARG A 47 -0.98 -0.12 -4.77
C ARG A 47 -0.21 -1.04 -3.84
N LEU A 48 0.76 -1.80 -4.34
CA LEU A 48 1.57 -2.69 -3.51
C LEU A 48 2.37 -1.94 -2.44
N PRO A 49 3.12 -0.86 -2.75
CA PRO A 49 3.80 -0.06 -1.73
C PRO A 49 2.83 0.61 -0.74
N SER A 50 1.64 1.01 -1.19
CA SER A 50 0.61 1.59 -0.30
C SER A 50 0.15 0.56 0.74
N VAL A 51 -0.17 -0.66 0.31
CA VAL A 51 -0.60 -1.75 1.19
C VAL A 51 0.52 -2.18 2.14
N ASP A 52 1.74 -2.36 1.62
CA ASP A 52 2.91 -2.70 2.45
C ASP A 52 3.18 -1.65 3.54
N SER A 53 3.08 -0.36 3.19
CA SER A 53 3.24 0.74 4.14
C SER A 53 2.16 0.71 5.22
N MET A 54 0.90 0.50 4.83
CA MET A 54 -0.21 0.40 5.80
C MET A 54 -0.06 -0.81 6.73
N LEU A 55 0.36 -1.97 6.20
CA LEU A 55 0.62 -3.17 7.00
C LEU A 55 1.75 -2.94 8.00
N LYS A 56 2.80 -2.21 7.61
CA LYS A 56 3.89 -1.82 8.54
C LYS A 56 3.38 -0.90 9.64
N ILE A 57 2.58 0.12 9.30
CA ILE A 57 1.98 1.02 10.29
C ILE A 57 1.11 0.23 11.27
N GLU A 58 0.26 -0.68 10.77
CA GLU A 58 -0.58 -1.54 11.60
C GLU A 58 0.27 -2.40 12.54
N LYS A 59 1.25 -3.14 11.99
CA LYS A 59 2.14 -4.01 12.75
C LYS A 59 2.84 -3.27 13.89
N GLU A 60 3.39 -2.09 13.62
CA GLU A 60 4.09 -1.32 14.64
C GLU A 60 3.13 -0.68 15.66
N ALA A 61 1.88 -0.40 15.26
CA ALA A 61 0.83 -0.04 16.22
C ALA A 61 0.56 -1.19 17.21
N GLU A 62 0.49 -2.43 16.71
CA GLU A 62 0.31 -3.62 17.53
C GLU A 62 1.50 -3.85 18.46
N ASN A 63 2.72 -3.60 17.97
CA ASN A 63 3.95 -3.68 18.75
C ASN A 63 3.94 -2.68 19.92
N ILE A 64 3.62 -1.41 19.65
CA ILE A 64 3.46 -0.37 20.69
C ILE A 64 2.42 -0.79 21.73
N ARG A 65 1.26 -1.28 21.30
CA ARG A 65 0.21 -1.79 22.19
C ARG A 65 0.72 -2.94 23.06
N ALA A 66 1.45 -3.88 22.48
CA ALA A 66 1.97 -5.05 23.19
C ALA A 66 3.05 -4.66 24.22
N SER A 67 3.97 -3.76 23.87
CA SER A 67 5.00 -3.25 24.78
C SER A 67 4.41 -2.44 25.92
N LEU A 68 3.44 -1.54 25.65
CA LEU A 68 2.74 -0.81 26.71
C LEU A 68 1.98 -1.75 27.65
N ARG A 69 1.30 -2.77 27.13
CA ARG A 69 0.67 -3.80 27.97
C ARG A 69 1.70 -4.53 28.83
N THR A 70 2.86 -4.86 28.27
CA THR A 70 3.93 -5.57 29.00
C THR A 70 4.48 -4.72 30.14
N LEU A 71 4.65 -3.41 29.94
CA LEU A 71 5.05 -2.47 30.99
C LEU A 71 4.08 -2.39 32.19
N THR A 72 2.84 -2.88 32.05
CA THR A 72 1.88 -2.95 33.17
C THR A 72 2.01 -4.21 34.04
N ILE A 73 2.91 -5.13 33.70
CA ILE A 73 3.11 -6.38 34.46
C ILE A 73 3.86 -6.07 35.76
N ALA A 74 3.22 -6.37 36.89
CA ALA A 74 3.84 -6.19 38.20
C ALA A 74 5.08 -7.09 38.37
N GLY A 75 6.17 -6.51 38.88
CA GLY A 75 7.42 -7.23 39.11
C GLY A 75 8.22 -7.55 37.85
N LEU A 76 7.91 -6.92 36.72
CA LEU A 76 8.72 -7.00 35.51
C LEU A 76 10.13 -6.44 35.80
N SER A 77 11.16 -7.08 35.26
CA SER A 77 12.53 -6.67 35.54
C SER A 77 12.85 -5.31 34.91
N ARG A 78 13.78 -4.56 35.50
CA ARG A 78 14.22 -3.27 34.95
C ARG A 78 14.80 -3.40 33.53
N GLU A 79 15.49 -4.52 33.25
CA GLU A 79 16.00 -4.83 31.92
C GLU A 79 14.86 -5.01 30.91
N ASP A 80 13.81 -5.72 31.30
CA ASP A 80 12.64 -5.92 30.45
C ASP A 80 11.87 -4.62 30.21
N HIS A 81 11.75 -3.75 31.22
CA HIS A 81 11.19 -2.40 31.09
C HIS A 81 11.94 -1.59 30.04
N GLU A 82 13.27 -1.51 30.18
CA GLU A 82 14.13 -0.77 29.25
C GLU A 82 13.99 -1.30 27.82
N ARG A 83 13.95 -2.63 27.66
CA ARG A 83 13.70 -3.26 26.36
C ARG A 83 12.34 -2.87 25.78
N GLN A 84 11.29 -2.78 26.59
CA GLN A 84 9.98 -2.33 26.09
C GLN A 84 9.98 -0.86 25.68
N TYR A 85 10.69 0.01 26.39
CA TYR A 85 10.82 1.41 25.98
C TYR A 85 11.53 1.53 24.63
N GLN A 86 12.63 0.80 24.44
CA GLN A 86 13.36 0.76 23.18
C GLN A 86 12.48 0.19 22.05
N ASN A 87 11.71 -0.86 22.30
CA ASN A 87 10.77 -1.40 21.32
C ASN A 87 9.73 -0.36 20.87
N ILE A 88 9.19 0.43 21.81
CA ILE A 88 8.21 1.49 21.49
C ILE A 88 8.87 2.61 20.68
N GLU A 89 10.08 3.03 21.06
CA GLU A 89 10.84 4.05 20.32
C GLU A 89 11.16 3.58 18.90
N GLN A 90 11.66 2.35 18.73
CA GLN A 90 11.94 1.78 17.41
C GLN A 90 10.66 1.63 16.57
N ALA A 91 9.58 1.11 17.14
CA ALA A 91 8.30 0.98 16.44
C ALA A 91 7.79 2.35 15.96
N ARG A 92 8.03 3.41 16.74
CA ARG A 92 7.69 4.79 16.35
C ARG A 92 8.49 5.29 15.17
N GLU A 93 9.78 4.98 15.11
CA GLU A 93 10.62 5.31 13.96
C GLU A 93 10.19 4.53 12.71
N ASP A 94 9.95 3.24 12.87
CA ASP A 94 9.62 2.32 11.78
C ASP A 94 8.28 2.67 11.13
N TYR A 95 7.22 2.91 11.92
CA TYR A 95 5.95 3.34 11.33
C TYR A 95 6.05 4.72 10.70
N GLN A 96 6.88 5.64 11.21
CA GLN A 96 7.05 6.96 10.62
C GLN A 96 7.72 6.90 9.25
N GLN A 97 8.63 5.96 9.04
CA GLN A 97 9.21 5.72 7.72
C GLN A 97 8.14 5.20 6.74
N ALA A 98 7.33 4.21 7.17
CA ALA A 98 6.23 3.70 6.37
C ALA A 98 5.17 4.78 6.07
N TRP A 99 4.87 5.64 7.05
CA TRP A 99 3.95 6.76 6.92
C TRP A 99 4.37 7.73 5.81
N LYS A 100 5.65 8.12 5.78
CA LYS A 100 6.20 9.00 4.74
C LYS A 100 6.11 8.39 3.35
N ILE A 101 6.35 7.08 3.24
CA ILE A 101 6.20 6.37 1.96
C ILE A 101 4.73 6.42 1.52
N TYR A 102 3.81 6.04 2.39
CA TYR A 102 2.37 6.04 2.07
C TYR A 102 1.87 7.43 1.63
N GLU A 103 2.23 8.49 2.34
CA GLU A 103 1.81 9.86 2.00
C GLU A 103 2.37 10.36 0.66
N SER A 104 3.52 9.85 0.22
CA SER A 104 4.12 10.23 -1.06
C SER A 104 3.44 9.59 -2.27
N LEU A 105 2.68 8.50 -2.06
CA LEU A 105 2.05 7.75 -3.14
C LEU A 105 0.76 8.42 -3.62
N PRO A 106 0.46 8.37 -4.92
CA PRO A 106 -0.81 8.86 -5.43
C PRO A 106 -2.00 8.13 -4.79
N GLN A 107 -2.93 8.91 -4.25
CA GLN A 107 -4.17 8.38 -3.64
C GLN A 107 -5.36 8.67 -4.54
N THR A 108 -6.33 7.75 -4.54
CA THR A 108 -7.67 8.08 -5.02
C THR A 108 -8.36 9.03 -4.05
N GLN A 109 -9.40 9.71 -4.53
CA GLN A 109 -10.21 10.62 -3.70
C GLN A 109 -10.72 9.94 -2.41
N LYS A 110 -11.20 8.69 -2.52
CA LYS A 110 -11.70 7.93 -1.36
C LYS A 110 -10.59 7.52 -0.40
N GLU A 111 -9.43 7.15 -0.91
CA GLU A 111 -8.28 6.81 -0.05
C GLU A 111 -7.82 8.03 0.74
N ALA A 112 -7.72 9.20 0.10
CA ALA A 112 -7.39 10.44 0.79
C ALA A 112 -8.42 10.79 1.88
N GLU A 113 -9.70 10.56 1.64
CA GLU A 113 -10.76 10.75 2.64
C GLU A 113 -10.62 9.80 3.84
N TYR A 114 -10.34 8.52 3.61
CA TYR A 114 -10.10 7.56 4.68
C TYR A 114 -8.78 7.84 5.42
N TRP A 115 -7.73 8.22 4.70
CA TRP A 115 -6.45 8.58 5.27
C TRP A 115 -6.59 9.75 6.24
N ASN A 116 -7.31 10.81 5.85
CA ASN A 116 -7.57 11.95 6.73
C ASN A 116 -8.34 11.57 8.01
N GLN A 117 -9.25 10.60 7.94
CA GLN A 117 -9.94 10.08 9.13
C GLN A 117 -8.99 9.28 10.00
N PHE A 118 -8.17 8.43 9.38
CA PHE A 118 -7.17 7.63 10.07
C PHE A 118 -6.13 8.49 10.78
N VAL A 119 -5.57 9.53 10.14
CA VAL A 119 -4.59 10.44 10.74
C VAL A 119 -5.14 11.05 12.04
N LYS A 120 -6.39 11.52 12.03
CA LYS A 120 -7.02 12.09 13.24
C LYS A 120 -7.17 11.06 14.36
N ALA A 121 -7.57 9.84 14.02
CA ALA A 121 -7.70 8.76 15.00
C ALA A 121 -6.32 8.33 15.55
N TRP A 122 -5.32 8.27 14.67
CA TRP A 122 -3.95 7.93 15.00
C TRP A 122 -3.31 8.97 15.92
N ASP A 123 -3.50 10.25 15.66
CA ASP A 123 -2.99 11.32 16.53
C ASP A 123 -3.64 11.29 17.92
N ALA A 124 -4.96 11.08 17.99
CA ALA A 124 -5.64 10.89 19.26
C ALA A 124 -5.10 9.67 20.02
N TRP A 125 -4.88 8.55 19.32
CA TRP A 125 -4.26 7.36 19.88
C TRP A 125 -2.84 7.65 20.38
N ARG A 126 -1.98 8.28 19.58
CA ARG A 126 -0.60 8.65 19.95
C ARG A 126 -0.54 9.50 21.22
N VAL A 127 -1.45 10.45 21.39
CA VAL A 127 -1.52 11.27 22.62
C VAL A 127 -1.67 10.40 23.85
N GLU A 128 -2.61 9.44 23.85
CA GLU A 128 -2.83 8.56 25.00
C GLU A 128 -1.67 7.57 25.21
N ASN A 129 -1.09 7.04 24.13
CA ASN A 129 0.07 6.14 24.24
C ASN A 129 1.31 6.86 24.77
N ASN A 130 1.50 8.14 24.44
CA ASN A 130 2.58 8.95 24.99
C ASN A 130 2.38 9.18 26.50
N LYS A 131 1.15 9.47 26.95
CA LYS A 131 0.86 9.57 28.38
C LYS A 131 1.16 8.28 29.12
N ALA A 132 0.74 7.13 28.58
CA ALA A 132 1.02 5.83 29.18
C ALA A 132 2.52 5.53 29.28
N PHE A 133 3.28 5.85 28.21
CA PHE A 133 4.73 5.71 28.18
C PHE A 133 5.42 6.56 29.27
N GLU A 134 5.04 7.84 29.39
CA GLU A 134 5.61 8.74 30.39
C GLU A 134 5.25 8.33 31.83
N LEU A 135 4.00 7.93 32.07
CA LEU A 135 3.58 7.42 33.39
C LEU A 135 4.37 6.17 33.79
N SER A 136 4.63 5.26 32.84
CA SER A 136 5.46 4.08 33.08
C SER A 136 6.89 4.48 33.47
N ARG A 137 7.50 5.42 32.75
CA ARG A 137 8.85 5.90 33.09
C ARG A 137 8.91 6.61 34.44
N GLN A 138 7.89 7.38 34.79
CA GLN A 138 7.79 8.01 36.11
C GLN A 138 7.65 6.98 37.23
N PHE A 139 6.86 5.92 37.00
CA PHE A 139 6.73 4.81 37.95
C PHE A 139 8.08 4.13 38.21
N ASP A 140 8.86 3.85 37.16
CA ASP A 140 10.19 3.24 37.30
C ASP A 140 11.21 4.13 38.04
N GLN A 141 10.99 5.45 38.08
CA GLN A 141 11.86 6.39 38.81
C GLN A 141 11.58 6.40 40.31
N ILE A 142 10.38 6.01 40.74
CA ILE A 142 9.97 6.06 42.15
C ILE A 142 10.14 4.73 42.90
N GLY A 143 10.36 3.61 42.20
CA GLY A 143 10.73 2.32 42.81
C GLY A 143 10.05 1.12 42.21
#